data_AF-A0A4Q3Y1P8-F1
#
_entry.id   AF-A0A4Q3Y1P8-F1
#
_cell.length_a   1.000
_cell.length_b   1.000
_cell.length_c   1.000
_cell.angle_alpha   90.00
_cell.angle_beta   90.00
_cell.angle_gamma   90.00
#
_symmetry.space_group_name_H-M   'P 1'
#
loop_
_entity.id
_entity.type
_entity.pdbx_description
1 polymer ?
#
loop_
_entity_poly.entity_id
_entity_poly.type
_entity_poly.pdbx_seq_one_letter_code
_entity_poly.pdbx_strand_id
1 'polypeptide(L)'
;MIPAIGIGAALDFMRGKWWILPVAVLAVLLVLAKGDARHWEKQALACERRIEIAKREAAEQLAANERRVSDATADYAARTAAAEPIIIRSRDIVREYAQTEAGAAQCLDAARVDGVRRDREGLFAGSDPAATEGGSGAVQTRPAP
;
A
#
# COMPACT_ATOMS: atom_id res chain seq x y z
N MET A 1 -59.93 -13.42 37.83
CA MET A 1 -60.42 -12.19 38.50
C MET A 1 -59.21 -11.32 38.79
N ILE A 2 -58.96 -10.31 37.96
CA ILE A 2 -57.83 -9.39 38.10
C ILE A 2 -58.33 -8.26 39.02
N PRO A 3 -57.71 -8.02 40.20
CA PRO A 3 -58.19 -6.98 41.08
C PRO A 3 -57.88 -5.61 40.47
N ALA A 4 -58.94 -4.90 40.08
CA ALA A 4 -58.92 -3.50 39.67
C ALA A 4 -58.63 -2.61 40.89
N ILE A 5 -57.37 -2.56 41.32
CA ILE A 5 -56.93 -1.71 42.43
C ILE A 5 -56.15 -0.53 41.84
N GLY A 6 -56.68 0.67 42.05
CA GLY A 6 -55.81 1.79 42.43
C GLY A 6 -55.66 2.98 41.47
N ILE A 7 -56.34 3.05 40.32
CA ILE A 7 -56.22 4.25 39.46
C ILE A 7 -56.80 5.49 40.18
N GLY A 8 -57.90 5.34 40.93
CA GLY A 8 -58.52 6.43 41.70
C GLY A 8 -57.64 6.97 42.83
N ALA A 9 -57.04 6.10 43.64
CA ALA A 9 -56.15 6.50 44.73
C ALA A 9 -54.82 7.11 44.23
N ALA A 10 -54.31 6.62 43.09
CA ALA A 10 -53.14 7.20 42.43
C ALA A 10 -53.44 8.61 41.89
N LEU A 11 -54.64 8.85 41.36
CA LEU A 11 -55.08 10.15 40.85
C LEU A 11 -55.31 11.19 41.97
N ASP A 12 -55.85 10.79 43.12
CA ASP A 12 -56.02 11.69 44.28
C ASP A 12 -54.68 12.07 44.93
N PHE A 13 -53.71 11.15 44.98
CA PHE A 13 -52.35 11.46 45.41
C PHE A 13 -51.63 12.39 44.41
N MET A 14 -51.90 12.23 43.11
CA MET A 14 -51.38 13.11 42.07
C MET A 14 -51.92 14.53 42.22
N ARG A 15 -53.19 14.71 42.56
CA ARG A 15 -53.85 16.03 42.65
C ARG A 15 -53.21 16.98 43.68
N GLY A 16 -52.60 16.45 44.75
CA GLY A 16 -51.86 17.24 45.76
C GLY A 16 -50.35 17.41 45.50
N LYS A 17 -49.78 16.67 44.53
CA LYS A 17 -48.33 16.55 44.31
C LYS A 17 -47.91 16.78 42.85
N TRP A 18 -48.68 17.58 42.11
CA TRP A 18 -48.37 17.97 40.72
C TRP A 18 -46.97 18.59 40.54
N TRP A 19 -46.38 19.18 41.59
CA TRP A 19 -45.02 19.73 41.56
C TRP A 19 -43.91 18.66 41.48
N ILE A 20 -44.21 17.38 41.75
CA ILE A 20 -43.22 16.29 41.67
C ILE A 20 -42.94 15.90 40.21
N LEU A 21 -43.92 16.05 39.31
CA LEU A 21 -43.76 15.75 37.88
C LEU A 21 -42.59 16.51 37.23
N PRO A 22 -42.50 17.86 37.31
CA PRO A 22 -41.38 18.57 36.72
C PRO A 22 -40.04 18.19 37.36
N VAL A 23 -40.01 17.91 38.68
CA VAL A 23 -38.80 17.46 39.37
C VAL A 23 -38.35 16.07 38.88
N ALA A 24 -39.29 15.14 38.70
CA ALA A 24 -39.02 13.81 38.17
C ALA A 24 -38.54 13.87 36.71
N VAL A 25 -39.18 14.70 35.88
CA VAL A 25 -38.75 14.92 34.49
C VAL A 25 -37.34 15.52 34.45
N LEU A 26 -37.05 16.51 35.30
CA LEU A 26 -35.73 17.14 35.36
C LEU A 26 -34.65 16.17 35.86
N ALA A 27 -34.98 15.29 36.81
CA ALA A 27 -34.09 14.23 37.26
C ALA A 27 -33.78 13.21 36.14
N VAL A 28 -34.78 12.80 35.36
CA VAL A 28 -34.59 11.91 34.20
C VAL A 28 -33.71 12.58 33.14
N LEU A 29 -33.97 13.85 32.81
CA LEU A 29 -33.15 14.62 31.86
C LEU A 29 -31.69 14.73 32.31
N LEU A 30 -31.44 14.98 33.60
CA LEU A 30 -30.09 15.02 34.16
C LEU A 30 -29.36 13.67 34.05
N VAL A 31 -30.07 12.57 34.29
CA VAL A 31 -29.49 11.22 34.15
C VAL A 31 -29.13 10.92 32.70
N LEU A 32 -30.00 11.28 31.75
CA LEU A 32 -29.72 11.12 30.31
C LEU A 32 -28.51 11.95 29.88
N ALA A 33 -28.48 13.25 30.22
CA ALA A 33 -27.37 14.15 29.89
C ALA A 33 -26.02 13.65 30.47
N LYS A 34 -26.04 13.11 31.70
CA LYS A 34 -24.85 12.51 32.33
C LYS A 34 -24.44 11.19 31.67
N GLY A 35 -25.41 10.41 31.19
CA GLY A 35 -25.18 9.19 30.42
C GLY A 35 -24.48 9.48 29.10
N ASP A 36 -24.95 10.48 28.36
CA ASP A 36 -24.37 10.92 27.10
C ASP A 36 -22.94 11.42 27.29
N ALA A 37 -22.68 12.27 28.29
CA ALA A 37 -21.33 12.75 28.58
C ALA A 37 -20.33 11.60 28.83
N ARG A 38 -20.73 10.60 29.63
CA ARG A 38 -19.91 9.40 29.88
C ARG A 38 -19.73 8.53 28.64
N HIS A 39 -20.70 8.54 27.73
CA HIS A 39 -20.60 7.81 26.47
C HIS A 39 -19.53 8.42 25.57
N TRP A 40 -19.51 9.75 25.43
CA TRP A 40 -18.51 10.48 24.65
C TRP A 40 -17.09 10.31 25.22
N GLU A 41 -16.92 10.37 26.55
CA GLU A 41 -15.62 10.11 27.19
C GLU A 41 -15.10 8.70 26.88
N LYS A 42 -15.97 7.68 26.94
CA LYS A 42 -15.59 6.30 26.60
C LYS A 42 -15.22 6.15 25.13
N GLN A 43 -15.94 6.82 24.23
CA GLN A 43 -15.61 6.80 22.80
C GLN A 43 -14.27 7.49 22.52
N ALA A 44 -13.99 8.62 23.18
CA ALA A 44 -12.71 9.32 23.05
C ALA A 44 -11.54 8.43 23.50
N LEU A 45 -11.65 7.81 24.69
CA LEU A 45 -10.64 6.87 25.19
C LEU A 45 -10.48 5.64 24.29
N ALA A 46 -11.56 5.14 23.68
CA ALA A 46 -11.49 4.05 22.73
C ALA A 46 -10.79 4.45 21.42
N CYS A 47 -11.01 5.68 20.96
CA CYS A 47 -10.35 6.25 19.79
C CYS A 47 -8.84 6.41 20.04
N GLU A 48 -8.45 6.96 21.19
CA GLU A 48 -7.04 7.10 21.58
C GLU A 48 -6.31 5.75 21.59
N ARG A 49 -6.91 4.71 22.18
CA ARG A 49 -6.34 3.35 22.17
C ARG A 49 -6.16 2.80 20.75
N ARG A 50 -7.13 3.03 19.87
CA ARG A 50 -7.02 2.60 18.47
C ARG A 50 -5.91 3.33 17.73
N ILE A 51 -5.74 4.63 17.98
CA ILE A 51 -4.66 5.43 17.40
C ILE A 51 -3.30 4.92 17.89
N GLU A 52 -3.15 4.60 19.19
CA GLU A 52 -1.91 4.04 19.72
C GLU A 52 -1.55 2.68 19.11
N ILE A 53 -2.54 1.79 18.97
CA ILE A 53 -2.35 0.48 18.32
C ILE A 53 -1.95 0.68 16.86
N ALA A 54 -2.66 1.52 16.11
CA ALA A 54 -2.36 1.82 14.71
C ALA A 54 -0.95 2.40 14.52
N LYS A 55 -0.49 3.25 15.45
CA LYS A 55 0.89 3.78 15.43
C LYS A 55 1.95 2.69 15.63
N ARG A 56 1.70 1.72 16.52
CA ARG A 56 2.60 0.59 16.73
C ARG A 56 2.64 -0.32 15.50
N GLU A 57 1.47 -0.68 14.97
CA GLU A 57 1.36 -1.49 13.76
C GLU A 57 2.03 -0.82 12.56
N ALA A 58 1.86 0.51 12.40
CA ALA A 58 2.52 1.26 11.33
C ALA A 58 4.05 1.25 11.47
N ALA A 59 4.58 1.40 12.69
CA ALA A 59 6.02 1.32 12.94
C ALA A 59 6.59 -0.07 12.65
N GLU A 60 5.87 -1.13 13.04
CA GLU A 60 6.24 -2.52 12.73
C GLU A 60 6.21 -2.80 11.23
N GLN A 61 5.20 -2.29 10.51
CA GLN A 61 5.10 -2.42 9.06
C GLN A 61 6.23 -1.69 8.33
N LEU A 62 6.60 -0.49 8.77
CA LEU A 62 7.73 0.25 8.20
C LEU A 62 9.03 -0.53 8.35
N ALA A 63 9.32 -1.02 9.57
CA ALA A 63 10.52 -1.82 9.82
C ALA A 63 10.53 -3.13 9.02
N ALA A 64 9.38 -3.79 8.86
CA ALA A 64 9.27 -4.98 8.02
C ALA A 64 9.47 -4.68 6.53
N ASN A 65 8.98 -3.54 6.05
CA ASN A 65 9.14 -3.12 4.67
C ASN A 65 10.60 -2.77 4.36
N GLU A 66 11.27 -2.02 5.25
CA GLU A 66 12.70 -1.72 5.13
C GLU A 66 13.55 -2.98 4.99
N ARG A 67 13.28 -4.02 5.80
CA ARG A 67 13.96 -5.32 5.70
C ARG A 67 13.71 -6.02 4.35
N ARG A 68 12.46 -6.00 3.86
CA ARG A 68 12.14 -6.60 2.56
C ARG A 68 12.87 -5.89 1.42
N VAL A 69 12.96 -4.57 1.47
CA VAL A 69 13.67 -3.77 0.47
C VAL A 69 15.17 -4.05 0.55
N SER A 70 15.76 -4.11 1.75
CA SER A 70 17.19 -4.44 1.89
C SER A 70 17.51 -5.84 1.37
N ASP A 71 16.68 -6.83 1.69
CA ASP A 71 16.88 -8.22 1.27
C ASP A 71 16.74 -8.36 -0.25
N ALA A 72 15.72 -7.72 -0.84
CA ALA A 72 15.52 -7.72 -2.29
C ALA A 72 16.68 -7.05 -3.03
N THR A 73 17.22 -5.95 -2.48
CA THR A 73 18.37 -5.25 -3.05
C THR A 73 19.63 -6.12 -2.97
N ALA A 74 19.84 -6.82 -1.85
CA ALA A 74 20.97 -7.72 -1.67
C ALA A 74 20.90 -8.92 -2.63
N ASP A 75 19.72 -9.54 -2.79
CA ASP A 75 19.50 -10.63 -3.75
C ASP A 75 19.72 -10.17 -5.19
N TYR A 76 19.21 -8.99 -5.56
CA TYR A 76 19.45 -8.42 -6.89
C TYR A 76 20.95 -8.18 -7.16
N ALA A 77 21.67 -7.62 -6.19
CA ALA A 77 23.12 -7.42 -6.29
C ALA A 77 23.86 -8.76 -6.44
N ALA A 78 23.49 -9.78 -5.65
CA ALA A 78 24.09 -11.11 -5.72
C ALA A 78 23.86 -11.78 -7.09
N ARG A 79 22.64 -11.71 -7.63
CA ARG A 79 22.32 -12.25 -8.97
C ARG A 79 23.06 -11.51 -10.07
N THR A 80 23.18 -10.19 -9.96
CA THR A 80 23.91 -9.36 -10.93
C THR A 80 25.39 -9.72 -10.93
N ALA A 81 26.00 -9.81 -9.74
CA ALA A 81 27.40 -10.22 -9.58
C ALA A 81 27.66 -11.64 -10.12
N ALA A 82 26.70 -12.56 -9.99
CA ALA A 82 26.80 -13.91 -10.56
C ALA A 82 26.66 -13.92 -12.10
N ALA A 83 25.85 -13.02 -12.67
CA ALA A 83 25.61 -12.93 -14.11
C ALA A 83 26.71 -12.18 -14.88
N GLU A 84 27.32 -11.17 -14.26
CA GLU A 84 28.36 -10.33 -14.84
C GLU A 84 29.51 -11.13 -15.51
N PRO A 85 30.14 -12.12 -14.87
CA PRO A 85 31.22 -12.89 -15.51
C PRO A 85 30.75 -13.70 -16.72
N ILE A 86 29.49 -14.15 -16.73
CA ILE A 86 28.90 -14.88 -17.87
C ILE A 86 28.71 -13.94 -19.06
N ILE A 87 28.22 -12.72 -18.80
CA ILE A 87 28.03 -11.70 -19.82
C ILE A 87 29.37 -11.28 -20.42
N ILE A 88 30.39 -11.03 -19.59
CA ILE A 88 31.73 -10.68 -20.07
C ILE A 88 32.31 -11.84 -20.89
N ARG A 89 32.28 -13.06 -20.37
CA ARG A 89 32.81 -14.24 -21.07
C ARG A 89 32.10 -14.50 -22.39
N SER A 90 30.78 -14.40 -22.43
CA SER A 90 30.01 -14.59 -23.68
C SER A 90 30.35 -13.52 -24.72
N ARG A 91 30.52 -12.25 -24.31
CA ARG A 91 30.99 -11.18 -25.19
C ARG A 91 32.39 -11.46 -25.73
N ASP A 92 33.31 -11.90 -24.88
CA ASP A 92 34.68 -12.19 -25.29
C ASP A 92 34.73 -13.36 -26.27
N ILE A 93 33.95 -14.42 -26.03
CA ILE A 93 33.81 -15.56 -26.96
C ILE A 93 33.26 -15.11 -28.31
N VAL A 94 32.21 -14.28 -28.33
CA VAL A 94 31.65 -13.75 -29.58
C VAL A 94 32.67 -12.89 -30.32
N ARG A 95 33.43 -12.06 -29.60
CA ARG A 95 34.50 -11.22 -30.17
C ARG A 95 35.61 -12.07 -30.77
N GLU A 96 36.06 -13.09 -30.06
CA GLU A 96 37.10 -14.01 -30.52
C GLU A 96 36.63 -14.81 -31.74
N TYR A 97 35.39 -15.34 -31.70
CA TYR A 97 34.80 -16.04 -32.84
C TYR A 97 34.67 -15.14 -34.07
N ALA A 98 34.23 -13.88 -33.91
CA ALA A 98 34.11 -12.93 -35.00
C ALA A 98 35.46 -12.56 -35.66
N GLN A 99 36.58 -12.77 -34.97
CA GLN A 99 37.93 -12.58 -35.52
C GLN A 99 38.42 -13.78 -36.35
N THR A 100 37.76 -14.94 -36.27
CA THR A 100 38.08 -16.11 -37.10
C THR A 100 37.56 -15.94 -38.52
N GLU A 101 38.16 -16.61 -39.51
CA GLU A 101 37.71 -16.52 -40.92
C GLU A 101 36.24 -16.97 -41.11
N ALA A 102 35.80 -17.99 -40.36
CA ALA A 102 34.43 -18.50 -40.41
C ALA A 102 33.42 -17.54 -39.77
N GLY A 103 33.77 -16.94 -38.63
CA GLY A 103 32.93 -15.93 -37.96
C GLY A 103 32.91 -14.60 -38.71
N ALA A 104 34.06 -14.18 -39.23
CA ALA A 104 34.15 -13.03 -40.12
C ALA A 104 33.23 -13.23 -41.32
N ALA A 105 33.25 -14.38 -42.01
CA ALA A 105 32.36 -14.66 -43.15
C ALA A 105 30.85 -14.51 -42.83
N GLN A 106 30.41 -14.90 -41.63
CA GLN A 106 29.02 -14.71 -41.18
C GLN A 106 28.68 -13.26 -40.79
N CYS A 107 29.68 -12.50 -40.30
CA CYS A 107 29.57 -11.07 -40.02
C CYS A 107 29.80 -10.17 -41.25
N LEU A 108 30.33 -10.73 -42.34
CA LEU A 108 30.85 -10.02 -43.52
C LEU A 108 29.81 -9.73 -44.59
N ASP A 109 28.56 -10.15 -44.44
CA ASP A 109 27.54 -9.70 -45.39
C ASP A 109 27.37 -8.18 -45.21
N ALA A 110 28.07 -7.41 -46.06
CA ALA A 110 28.14 -5.96 -45.97
C ALA A 110 26.74 -5.33 -46.05
N ALA A 111 25.82 -5.99 -46.77
CA ALA A 111 24.40 -5.65 -46.80
C ALA A 111 23.74 -5.73 -45.41
N ARG A 112 24.14 -6.68 -44.57
CA ARG A 112 23.64 -6.87 -43.20
C ARG A 112 24.18 -5.83 -42.23
N VAL A 113 25.46 -5.48 -42.34
CA VAL A 113 26.08 -4.40 -41.55
C VAL A 113 25.47 -3.04 -41.94
N ASP A 114 25.22 -2.81 -43.22
CA ASP A 114 24.52 -1.63 -43.72
C ASP A 114 23.06 -1.57 -43.27
N GLY A 115 22.37 -2.72 -43.20
CA GLY A 115 21.03 -2.84 -42.63
C GLY A 115 21.00 -2.45 -41.16
N VAL A 116 21.85 -3.06 -40.32
CA VAL A 116 21.92 -2.77 -38.88
C VAL A 116 22.34 -1.33 -38.62
N ARG A 117 23.26 -0.77 -39.42
CA ARG A 117 23.67 0.63 -39.33
C ARG A 117 22.52 1.57 -39.70
N ARG A 118 21.79 1.28 -40.78
CA ARG A 118 20.60 2.04 -41.19
C ARG A 118 19.48 1.95 -40.16
N ASP A 119 19.26 0.79 -39.56
CA ASP A 119 18.25 0.58 -38.51
C ASP A 119 18.64 1.31 -37.21
N ARG A 120 19.93 1.27 -36.84
CA ARG A 120 20.48 2.04 -35.72
C ARG A 120 20.32 3.55 -35.98
N GLU A 121 20.70 4.02 -37.16
CA GLU A 121 20.53 5.41 -37.55
C GLU A 121 19.04 5.80 -37.51
N GLY A 122 18.12 4.94 -37.97
CA GLY A 122 16.68 5.16 -37.86
C GLY A 122 16.15 5.22 -36.41
N LEU A 123 16.67 4.38 -35.51
CA LEU A 123 16.30 4.36 -34.09
C LEU A 123 16.83 5.57 -33.31
N PHE A 124 17.98 6.14 -33.74
CA PHE A 124 18.64 7.24 -33.05
C PHE A 124 18.58 8.59 -33.79
N ALA A 125 18.00 8.65 -34.99
CA ALA A 125 17.87 9.88 -35.79
C ALA A 125 16.89 10.92 -35.21
N GLY A 126 16.09 10.56 -34.20
CA GLY A 126 15.18 11.47 -33.51
C GLY A 126 15.43 11.58 -32.00
N SER A 127 16.48 10.93 -31.48
CA SER A 127 16.72 10.81 -30.05
C SER A 127 17.80 11.79 -29.63
N ASP A 128 17.36 12.96 -29.15
CA ASP A 128 18.21 13.93 -28.45
C ASP A 128 19.08 13.19 -27.41
N PRO A 129 20.40 13.47 -27.31
CA PRO A 129 21.29 12.81 -26.35
C PRO A 129 20.98 13.15 -24.87
N ALA A 130 19.87 13.84 -24.59
CA ALA A 130 19.37 14.10 -23.25
C ALA A 130 18.39 13.03 -22.71
N ALA A 131 17.91 12.09 -23.55
CA ALA A 131 16.98 11.04 -23.11
C ALA A 131 17.70 9.74 -22.70
N THR A 132 18.65 9.83 -21.77
CA THR A 132 19.16 8.68 -21.01
C THR A 132 18.52 8.69 -19.62
N GLU A 133 17.20 8.51 -19.55
CA GLU A 133 16.51 8.13 -18.33
C GLU A 133 15.30 7.26 -18.72
N GLY A 134 15.33 6.00 -18.30
CA GLY A 134 14.15 5.13 -18.34
C GLY A 134 14.12 4.11 -19.48
N GLY A 135 14.97 3.08 -19.39
CA GLY A 135 14.69 1.78 -20.02
C GLY A 135 13.46 1.15 -19.41
N SER A 136 12.28 1.56 -19.87
CA SER A 136 11.00 0.94 -19.56
C SER A 136 10.76 -0.23 -20.51
N GLY A 137 10.99 -1.44 -20.01
CA GLY A 137 10.65 -2.71 -20.66
C GLY A 137 11.43 -3.83 -19.99
N ALA A 138 10.88 -4.76 -19.22
CA ALA A 138 9.52 -5.27 -19.20
C ALA A 138 9.15 -5.73 -17.77
N VAL A 139 8.11 -5.12 -17.18
CA VAL A 139 7.34 -5.79 -16.14
C VAL A 139 6.29 -6.61 -16.88
N GLN A 140 6.49 -7.93 -16.94
CA GLN A 140 5.40 -8.83 -17.28
C GLN A 140 4.29 -8.62 -16.24
N THR A 141 3.11 -8.17 -16.68
CA THR A 141 1.91 -8.18 -15.86
C THR A 141 1.57 -9.63 -15.53
N ARG A 142 1.87 -10.02 -14.29
CA ARG A 142 1.36 -11.25 -13.68
C ARG A 142 -0.18 -11.21 -13.70
N PRO A 143 -0.89 -12.20 -14.28
CA PRO A 143 -2.34 -12.26 -14.11
C PRO A 143 -2.65 -12.50 -12.63
N ALA A 144 -3.51 -11.65 -12.07
CA ALA A 144 -4.10 -11.83 -10.73
C ALA A 144 -5.19 -12.92 -10.77
N PRO A 145 -5.58 -13.51 -9.62
CA PRO A 145 -6.06 -14.88 -9.48
C PRO A 145 -7.37 -15.21 -10.20
#